data_AF-A0A317Z297-F1
#
_entry.id   AF-A0A317Z297-F1
#
_cell.length_a   1.000
_cell.length_b   1.000
_cell.length_c   1.000
_cell.angle_alpha   90.00
_cell.angle_beta   90.00
_cell.angle_gamma   90.00
#
_symmetry.space_group_name_H-M   'P 1'
#
loop_
_entity.id
_entity.type
_entity.pdbx_description
1 polymer ?
#
loop_
_entity_poly.entity_id
_entity_poly.type
_entity_poly.pdbx_seq_one_letter_code
_entity_poly.pdbx_strand_id
1 'polypeptide(L)'
;ASSEFVRHGEKKAIIEGIFDIDDAKDAIRQLETLGIDINEDFLIVKREIFSSGKSICRINNQTVTLQDLRQVMQSLLDIHGQHETQSLLKQ
;
A
#
# COMPACT_ATOMS: atom_id res chain seq x y z
N ALA A 1 6.55 15.58 -0.56
CA ALA A 1 5.62 16.00 0.50
C ALA A 1 4.26 15.53 0.06
N SER A 2 3.72 14.48 0.68
CA SER A 2 2.59 13.70 0.12
C SER A 2 1.28 14.49 -0.03
N SER A 3 1.16 15.67 0.60
CA SER A 3 -0.05 16.50 0.56
C SER A 3 -0.43 17.02 -0.83
N GLU A 4 0.47 16.94 -1.82
CA GLU A 4 0.20 17.30 -3.22
C GLU A 4 -0.89 16.43 -3.87
N PHE A 5 -1.12 15.22 -3.35
CA PHE A 5 -2.23 14.35 -3.80
C PHE A 5 -3.59 14.79 -3.27
N VAL A 6 -3.64 15.65 -2.25
CA VAL A 6 -4.89 16.14 -1.68
C VAL A 6 -5.42 17.28 -2.56
N ARG A 7 -6.57 17.05 -3.19
CA ARG A 7 -7.24 18.07 -4.02
C ARG A 7 -7.46 19.34 -3.20
N HIS A 8 -7.32 20.49 -3.85
CA HIS A 8 -7.55 21.79 -3.21
C HIS A 8 -8.93 21.84 -2.53
N GLY A 9 -8.95 22.25 -1.25
CA GLY A 9 -10.15 22.30 -0.42
C GLY A 9 -10.49 20.99 0.32
N GLU A 10 -9.84 19.88 -0.02
CA GLU A 10 -10.09 18.59 0.63
C GLU A 10 -9.22 18.35 1.87
N LYS A 11 -9.73 17.53 2.79
CA LYS A 11 -9.02 17.18 4.03
C LYS A 11 -8.04 16.02 3.85
N LYS A 12 -8.30 15.15 2.89
CA LYS A 12 -7.47 13.98 2.59
C LYS A 12 -7.66 13.48 1.17
N ALA A 13 -6.67 12.74 0.69
CA ALA A 13 -6.74 11.86 -0.47
C ALA A 13 -6.73 10.41 0.01
N ILE A 14 -7.36 9.52 -0.75
CA ILE A 14 -7.35 8.08 -0.50
C ILE A 14 -6.85 7.41 -1.77
N ILE A 15 -5.90 6.49 -1.61
CA ILE A 15 -5.39 5.62 -2.66
C ILE A 15 -5.66 4.19 -2.21
N GLU A 16 -6.39 3.43 -3.01
CA GLU A 16 -6.76 2.04 -2.73
C GLU A 16 -6.45 1.17 -3.94
N GLY A 17 -6.04 -0.07 -3.68
CA GLY A 17 -5.73 -1.05 -4.71
C GLY A 17 -5.92 -2.47 -4.20
N ILE A 18 -6.28 -3.35 -5.12
CA ILE A 18 -6.38 -4.80 -4.89
C ILE A 18 -5.30 -5.43 -5.76
N PHE A 19 -4.46 -6.26 -5.17
CA PHE A 19 -3.33 -6.90 -5.84
C PHE A 19 -3.49 -8.40 -5.75
N ASP A 20 -3.42 -9.10 -6.87
CA ASP A 20 -3.25 -10.55 -6.88
C ASP A 20 -1.89 -10.90 -6.25
N ILE A 21 -1.83 -11.98 -5.48
CA ILE A 21 -0.60 -12.44 -4.80
C ILE A 21 -0.31 -13.91 -5.01
N ASP A 22 -1.04 -14.62 -5.88
CA ASP A 22 -0.92 -16.07 -6.08
C ASP A 22 0.54 -16.52 -6.35
N ASP A 23 1.27 -15.74 -7.15
CA ASP A 23 2.66 -16.01 -7.51
C ASP A 23 3.68 -15.16 -6.71
N ALA A 24 3.22 -14.35 -5.75
CA ALA A 24 4.02 -13.37 -5.02
C ALA A 24 4.66 -13.90 -3.74
N LYS A 25 5.47 -14.96 -3.87
CA LYS A 25 6.11 -15.65 -2.72
C LYS A 25 6.87 -14.72 -1.78
N ASP A 26 7.60 -13.75 -2.34
CA ASP A 26 8.35 -12.79 -1.52
C ASP A 26 7.40 -11.84 -0.77
N ALA A 27 6.34 -11.36 -1.41
CA ALA A 27 5.34 -10.52 -0.75
C ALA A 27 4.60 -11.28 0.36
N ILE A 28 4.21 -12.54 0.10
CA ILE A 28 3.60 -13.44 1.08
C ILE A 28 4.48 -13.57 2.33
N ARG A 29 5.78 -13.86 2.14
CA ARG A 29 6.73 -13.98 3.26
C ARG A 29 6.89 -12.68 4.07
N GLN A 30 6.84 -11.53 3.39
CA GLN A 30 6.88 -10.24 4.08
C GLN A 30 5.62 -10.02 4.92
N LEU A 31 4.44 -10.32 4.37
CA LEU A 31 3.17 -10.23 5.09
C LEU A 31 3.14 -11.13 6.33
N GLU A 32 3.62 -12.37 6.22
CA GLU A 32 3.76 -13.29 7.36
C GLU A 32 4.67 -12.72 8.45
N THR A 33 5.80 -12.11 8.06
CA THR A 33 6.75 -11.48 9.00
C THR A 33 6.11 -10.30 9.74
N LEU A 34 5.18 -9.60 9.09
CA LEU A 34 4.41 -8.50 9.66
C LEU A 34 3.20 -8.98 10.48
N GLY A 35 2.93 -10.29 10.51
CA GLY A 35 1.75 -10.86 11.18
C GLY A 35 0.44 -10.50 10.49
N ILE A 36 0.48 -10.28 9.18
CA ILE A 36 -0.69 -9.97 8.35
C ILE A 36 -1.23 -11.27 7.78
N ASP A 37 -2.47 -11.60 8.12
CA ASP A 37 -3.12 -12.80 7.64
C ASP A 37 -3.44 -12.70 6.14
N ILE A 38 -3.12 -13.78 5.44
CA ILE A 38 -3.42 -13.97 4.02
C ILE A 38 -4.49 -15.07 3.95
N ASN A 39 -5.75 -14.65 3.93
CA ASN A 39 -6.90 -15.56 3.85
C ASN A 39 -7.45 -15.69 2.42
N GLU A 40 -6.90 -14.92 1.49
CA GLU A 40 -7.37 -14.76 0.11
C GLU A 40 -6.16 -14.63 -0.81
N ASP A 41 -6.37 -14.92 -2.10
CA ASP A 41 -5.37 -14.86 -3.18
C ASP A 41 -5.06 -13.41 -3.62
N PHE A 42 -5.54 -12.42 -2.86
CA PHE A 42 -5.33 -11.01 -3.11
C PHE A 42 -5.07 -10.21 -1.83
N LEU A 43 -4.47 -9.04 -2.02
CA LEU A 43 -4.15 -8.08 -0.99
C LEU A 43 -4.94 -6.79 -1.19
N ILE A 44 -5.65 -6.35 -0.16
CA ILE A 44 -6.28 -5.03 -0.15
C ILE A 44 -5.34 -4.03 0.49
N VAL A 45 -5.00 -2.98 -0.25
CA VAL A 45 -4.14 -1.90 0.24
C VAL A 45 -4.89 -0.59 0.24
N LYS A 46 -4.73 0.18 1.32
CA LYS A 46 -5.24 1.54 1.45
C LYS A 46 -4.19 2.48 2.01
N ARG A 47 -4.01 3.62 1.37
CA ARG A 47 -3.23 4.75 1.90
C ARG A 47 -4.12 5.99 1.96
N GLU A 48 -4.28 6.54 3.16
CA GLU A 48 -4.95 7.82 3.37
C GLU A 48 -3.90 8.90 3.63
N ILE A 49 -3.94 9.96 2.84
CA ILE A 49 -2.98 11.07 2.90
C ILE A 49 -3.75 12.33 3.31
N PHE A 50 -3.43 12.89 4.46
CA PHE A 50 -4.10 14.08 4.98
C PHE A 50 -3.42 15.34 4.46
N SER A 51 -4.18 16.42 4.31
CA SER A 51 -3.64 17.74 3.94
C SER A 51 -2.60 18.26 4.92
N SER A 52 -2.61 17.76 6.17
CA SER A 52 -1.60 18.03 7.19
C SER A 52 -0.26 17.30 6.98
N GLY A 53 -0.13 16.50 5.92
CA GLY A 53 1.05 15.66 5.64
C GLY A 53 1.11 14.34 6.41
N LYS A 54 0.12 14.04 7.27
CA LYS A 54 0.02 12.73 7.92
C LYS A 54 -0.43 11.68 6.91
N SER A 55 0.08 10.46 7.03
CA SER A 55 -0.31 9.33 6.19
C SER A 55 -0.69 8.14 7.07
N ILE A 56 -1.77 7.45 6.73
CA ILE A 56 -2.18 6.19 7.36
C ILE A 56 -2.17 5.11 6.27
N CYS A 57 -1.48 4.00 6.53
CA CYS A 57 -1.36 2.88 5.60
C CYS A 57 -2.06 1.67 6.19
N ARG A 58 -2.76 0.92 5.33
CA ARG A 58 -3.39 -0.35 5.70
C ARG A 58 -3.16 -1.41 4.63
N ILE A 59 -3.01 -2.63 5.10
CA ILE A 59 -2.96 -3.87 4.32
C ILE A 59 -3.96 -4.83 4.95
N ASN A 60 -4.90 -5.39 4.18
CA ASN A 60 -5.99 -6.24 4.68
C ASN A 60 -6.68 -5.66 5.93
N ASN A 61 -6.97 -4.35 5.87
CA ASN A 61 -7.56 -3.54 6.95
C ASN A 61 -6.71 -3.39 8.23
N GLN A 62 -5.53 -4.00 8.32
CA GLN A 62 -4.59 -3.83 9.42
C GLN A 62 -3.71 -2.60 9.20
N THR A 63 -3.45 -1.82 10.25
CA THR A 63 -2.63 -0.60 10.13
C THR A 63 -1.16 -0.96 10.13
N VAL A 64 -0.42 -0.45 9.14
CA VAL A 64 1.02 -0.70 8.95
C VAL A 64 1.77 0.62 8.81
N THR A 65 3.09 0.58 8.95
CA THR A 65 3.91 1.75 8.66
C THR A 65 4.00 1.98 7.15
N LEU A 66 4.36 3.20 6.74
CA LEU A 66 4.66 3.48 5.32
C LEU A 66 5.86 2.66 4.81
N GLN A 67 6.79 2.30 5.70
CA GLN A 67 7.94 1.47 5.35
C GLN A 67 7.52 0.03 5.03
N ASP A 68 6.69 -0.57 5.88
CA ASP A 68 6.17 -1.93 5.66
C ASP A 68 5.36 -1.98 4.35
N LEU A 69 4.49 -0.99 4.13
CA LEU A 69 3.74 -0.87 2.88
C LEU A 69 4.68 -0.82 1.67
N ARG A 70 5.77 -0.05 1.75
CA ARG A 70 6.74 0.04 0.64
C ARG A 70 7.45 -1.28 0.38
N GLN A 71 7.82 -1.99 1.44
CA GLN A 71 8.53 -3.26 1.34
C GLN A 71 7.65 -4.32 0.66
N VAL A 72 6.40 -4.46 1.10
CA VAL A 72 5.43 -5.38 0.47
C VAL A 72 5.19 -5.01 -1.00
N MET A 73 4.99 -3.72 -1.28
CA MET A 73 4.73 -3.25 -2.64
C MET A 73 5.90 -3.42 -3.60
N GLN A 74 7.14 -3.32 -3.12
CA GLN A 74 8.32 -3.62 -3.94
C GLN A 74 8.35 -5.08 -4.36
N SER A 75 8.02 -6.00 -3.45
CA SER A 75 7.91 -7.43 -3.78
C SER A 75 6.79 -7.75 -4.77
N LEU A 76 5.70 -6.96 -4.79
CA LEU A 76 4.61 -7.12 -5.76
C LEU A 76 4.92 -6.51 -7.13
N LEU A 77 5.74 -5.45 -7.16
CA LEU A 77 6.13 -4.73 -8.38
C LEU A 77 6.93 -5.60 -9.35
N ASP A 78 7.73 -6.54 -8.84
CA ASP A 78 8.51 -7.47 -9.64
C ASP A 78 7.62 -8.43 -10.47
N ILE A 79 6.33 -8.54 -10.14
CA ILE A 79 5.36 -9.45 -10.78
C ILE A 79 4.36 -8.67 -11.65
N HIS A 80 3.85 -7.52 -11.18
CA HIS A 80 2.73 -6.81 -11.83
C HIS A 80 3.13 -5.54 -12.61
N GLY A 81 4.40 -5.16 -12.67
CA GLY A 81 4.89 -4.02 -13.48
C GLY A 81 4.77 -2.64 -12.82
N GLN A 82 5.58 -1.67 -13.28
CA GLN A 82 5.96 -0.48 -12.51
C GLN A 82 4.96 0.68 -12.41
N HIS A 83 3.88 0.72 -13.19
CA HIS A 83 3.12 1.97 -13.38
C HIS A 83 2.06 2.25 -12.29
N GLU A 84 1.29 1.25 -11.86
CA GLU A 84 0.16 1.47 -10.93
C GLU A 84 0.63 1.67 -9.48
N THR A 85 1.65 0.92 -9.06
CA THR A 85 2.16 0.95 -7.69
C THR A 85 2.91 2.24 -7.35
N GLN A 86 3.46 2.96 -8.33
CA GLN A 86 4.17 4.23 -8.05
C GLN A 86 3.29 5.27 -7.36
N SER A 87 2.00 5.32 -7.69
CA SER A 87 1.07 6.26 -7.05
C SER A 87 0.89 5.97 -5.56
N LEU A 88 0.95 4.69 -5.15
CA LEU A 88 0.87 4.28 -3.75
C LEU A 88 2.14 4.64 -2.95
N LEU A 89 3.30 4.67 -3.60
CA LEU A 89 4.61 4.76 -2.94
C LEU A 89 5.22 6.17 -2.89
N LYS A 90 4.75 7.10 -3.74
CA LYS A 90 5.28 8.46 -3.85
C LYS A 90 5.32 9.20 -2.50
N GLN A 91 6.41 9.95 -2.31
CA GLN A 91 6.86 10.58 -1.05
C GLN A 91 6.01 11.77 -0.58
#